data_AF-A0A6I8MX31-F1
#
_entry.id   AF-A0A6I8MX31-F1
#
_cell.length_a   1.000
_cell.length_b   1.000
_cell.length_c   1.000
_cell.angle_alpha   90.00
_cell.angle_beta   90.00
_cell.angle_gamma   90.00
#
_symmetry.space_group_name_H-M   'P 1'
#
loop_
_entity.id
_entity.type
_entity.pdbx_description
1 polymer ?
#
loop_
_entity_poly.entity_id
_entity_poly.type
_entity_poly.pdbx_seq_one_letter_code
_entity_poly.pdbx_strand_id
1 'polypeptide(L)'
;MAATAECDVVMAATEPELLEDEDAKREAESFKEQGNAYYAKKDYNEAYNYYTKAIDMCPNNASYYGNRAATLMMLGRFREALGDAQQSVRLDDSFVRGHLREGKCHLSLGNAMAACRSFQRALELDHKNAQAQQEIGFQVWKCTSLDSAGLACVRPSSQ
;
A
#
# COMPACT_ATOMS: atom_id res chain seq x y z
N MET A 1 -31.26 -18.03 -60.11
CA MET A 1 -30.45 -17.39 -59.06
C MET A 1 -31.08 -17.69 -57.71
N ALA A 2 -30.46 -18.55 -56.91
CA ALA A 2 -30.58 -18.52 -55.46
C ALA A 2 -29.29 -19.16 -54.94
N ALA A 3 -28.37 -18.31 -54.52
CA ALA A 3 -27.07 -18.67 -54.00
C ALA A 3 -27.22 -19.26 -52.59
N THR A 4 -26.31 -20.19 -52.31
CA THR A 4 -25.87 -20.75 -51.03
C THR A 4 -25.88 -19.78 -49.85
N ALA A 5 -26.16 -20.28 -48.64
CA ALA A 5 -25.31 -20.03 -47.47
C ALA A 5 -25.70 -20.96 -46.30
N GLU A 6 -24.82 -21.92 -46.03
CA GLU A 6 -24.67 -22.61 -44.76
C GLU A 6 -24.18 -21.65 -43.65
N CYS A 7 -24.11 -22.19 -42.43
CA CYS A 7 -23.41 -21.72 -41.23
C CYS A 7 -24.25 -21.00 -40.18
N ASP A 8 -25.12 -21.76 -39.52
CA ASP A 8 -25.32 -21.61 -38.08
C ASP A 8 -24.10 -22.21 -37.34
N VAL A 9 -23.03 -21.44 -37.27
CA VAL A 9 -21.99 -21.63 -36.25
C VAL A 9 -21.63 -20.25 -35.73
N VAL A 10 -22.22 -19.86 -34.60
CA VAL A 10 -21.40 -19.29 -33.53
C VAL A 10 -21.97 -19.76 -32.21
N MET A 11 -21.20 -20.66 -31.60
CA MET A 11 -21.34 -21.10 -30.23
C MET A 11 -21.54 -19.88 -29.33
N ALA A 12 -22.63 -19.85 -28.57
CA ALA A 12 -22.68 -19.12 -27.32
C ALA A 12 -21.72 -19.83 -26.34
N ALA A 13 -20.42 -19.59 -26.53
CA ALA A 13 -19.44 -19.80 -25.48
C ALA A 13 -19.69 -18.69 -24.46
N THR A 14 -20.67 -18.95 -23.60
CA THR A 14 -20.87 -18.26 -22.33
C THR A 14 -19.50 -18.11 -21.67
N GLU A 15 -19.03 -16.88 -21.50
CA GLU A 15 -17.79 -16.52 -20.82
C GLU A 15 -17.80 -17.10 -19.39
N PRO A 16 -17.06 -18.19 -19.08
CA PRO A 16 -16.98 -18.72 -17.72
C PRO A 16 -15.76 -18.14 -16.97
N GLU A 17 -14.77 -17.59 -17.68
CA GLU A 17 -13.50 -17.13 -17.10
C GLU A 17 -13.64 -15.85 -16.26
N LEU A 18 -14.65 -15.00 -16.52
CA LEU A 18 -14.82 -13.73 -15.81
C LEU A 18 -15.52 -13.86 -14.44
N LEU A 19 -16.19 -14.98 -14.16
CA LEU A 19 -16.89 -15.19 -12.89
C LEU A 19 -15.96 -15.67 -11.77
N GLU A 20 -14.95 -16.47 -12.12
CA GLU A 20 -14.00 -17.03 -11.15
C GLU A 20 -13.09 -15.95 -10.53
N ASP A 21 -12.70 -14.94 -11.32
CA ASP A 21 -11.88 -13.82 -10.86
C ASP A 21 -12.61 -12.91 -9.86
N GLU A 22 -13.92 -12.73 -10.00
CA GLU A 22 -14.71 -11.91 -9.08
C GLU A 22 -14.99 -12.63 -7.76
N ASP A 23 -15.17 -13.94 -7.78
CA ASP A 23 -15.32 -14.73 -6.56
C ASP A 23 -14.00 -14.81 -5.78
N ALA A 24 -12.85 -14.95 -6.48
CA ALA A 24 -11.53 -14.86 -5.86
C ALA A 24 -11.26 -13.50 -5.19
N LYS A 25 -11.71 -12.40 -5.81
CA LYS A 25 -11.66 -11.06 -5.21
C LYS A 25 -12.51 -10.97 -3.94
N ARG A 26 -13.73 -11.50 -3.94
CA ARG A 26 -14.58 -11.51 -2.73
C ARG A 26 -13.95 -12.32 -1.61
N GLU A 27 -13.36 -13.47 -1.91
CA GLU A 27 -12.63 -14.26 -0.91
C GLU A 27 -11.41 -13.51 -0.37
N ALA A 28 -10.63 -12.86 -1.24
CA ALA A 28 -9.50 -12.02 -0.84
C ALA A 28 -9.95 -10.86 0.08
N GLU A 29 -11.10 -10.25 -0.21
CA GLU A 29 -11.70 -9.23 0.66
C GLU A 29 -12.13 -9.79 2.01
N SER A 30 -12.73 -10.99 2.04
CA SER A 30 -13.05 -11.67 3.30
C SER A 30 -11.79 -11.94 4.13
N PHE A 31 -10.71 -12.41 3.52
CA PHE A 31 -9.43 -12.61 4.21
C PHE A 31 -8.84 -11.30 4.73
N LYS A 32 -8.94 -10.19 3.97
CA LYS A 32 -8.55 -8.85 4.46
C LYS A 32 -9.37 -8.45 5.70
N GLU A 33 -10.67 -8.68 5.70
CA GLU A 33 -11.53 -8.34 6.85
C GLU A 33 -11.19 -9.18 8.08
N GLN A 34 -10.95 -10.48 7.90
CA GLN A 34 -10.46 -11.36 8.96
C GLN A 34 -9.10 -10.85 9.50
N GLY A 35 -8.17 -10.50 8.62
CA GLY A 35 -6.89 -9.89 8.99
C GLY A 35 -7.06 -8.61 9.81
N ASN A 36 -7.99 -7.73 9.41
CA ASN A 36 -8.32 -6.51 10.17
C ASN A 36 -8.88 -6.84 11.56
N ALA A 37 -9.71 -7.87 11.68
CA ALA A 37 -10.26 -8.31 12.97
C ALA A 37 -9.16 -8.82 13.90
N TYR A 38 -8.21 -9.61 13.41
CA TYR A 38 -7.05 -10.06 14.19
C TYR A 38 -6.09 -8.90 14.52
N TYR A 39 -5.88 -7.98 13.60
CA TYR A 39 -5.09 -6.76 13.83
C TYR A 39 -5.69 -5.92 14.97
N ALA A 40 -7.03 -5.77 15.01
CA ALA A 40 -7.73 -5.09 16.10
C ALA A 40 -7.59 -5.82 17.45
N LYS A 41 -7.54 -7.16 17.43
CA LYS A 41 -7.25 -8.01 18.60
C LYS A 41 -5.78 -7.97 19.04
N LYS A 42 -4.92 -7.25 18.30
CA LYS A 42 -3.45 -7.20 18.48
C LYS A 42 -2.76 -8.55 18.22
N ASP A 43 -3.44 -9.48 17.57
CA ASP A 43 -2.82 -10.72 17.11
C ASP A 43 -2.24 -10.50 15.71
N TYR A 44 -1.03 -9.95 15.68
CA TYR A 44 -0.38 -9.55 14.44
C TYR A 44 0.15 -10.74 13.63
N ASN A 45 0.41 -11.89 14.26
CA ASN A 45 0.88 -13.08 13.55
C ASN A 45 -0.25 -13.66 12.69
N GLU A 46 -1.44 -13.84 13.27
CA GLU A 46 -2.58 -14.31 12.49
C GLU A 46 -3.04 -13.28 11.46
N ALA A 47 -3.04 -11.99 11.80
CA ALA A 47 -3.34 -10.94 10.83
C ALA A 47 -2.42 -11.02 9.60
N TYR A 48 -1.11 -11.26 9.79
CA TYR A 48 -0.15 -11.43 8.71
C TYR A 48 -0.49 -12.63 7.81
N ASN A 49 -0.88 -13.76 8.40
CA ASN A 49 -1.27 -14.96 7.65
C ASN A 49 -2.50 -14.68 6.77
N TYR A 50 -3.53 -14.01 7.32
CA TYR A 50 -4.74 -13.69 6.57
C TYR A 50 -4.50 -12.67 5.46
N TYR A 51 -3.68 -11.64 5.69
CA TYR A 51 -3.30 -10.73 4.61
C TYR A 51 -2.47 -11.40 3.53
N THR A 52 -1.63 -12.38 3.89
CA THR A 52 -0.86 -13.16 2.91
C THR A 52 -1.80 -14.00 2.04
N LYS A 53 -2.79 -14.67 2.63
CA LYS A 53 -3.85 -15.36 1.87
C LYS A 53 -4.59 -14.40 0.92
N ALA A 54 -4.92 -13.19 1.37
CA ALA A 54 -5.56 -12.19 0.50
C ALA A 54 -4.67 -11.79 -0.68
N ILE A 55 -3.35 -11.66 -0.47
CA ILE A 55 -2.37 -11.39 -1.54
C ILE A 55 -2.26 -12.56 -2.51
N ASP A 56 -2.22 -13.79 -2.01
CA ASP A 56 -2.09 -15.00 -2.84
C ASP A 56 -3.29 -15.16 -3.78
N MET A 57 -4.50 -14.80 -3.30
CA MET A 57 -5.72 -14.78 -4.11
C MET A 57 -5.75 -13.60 -5.08
N CYS A 58 -5.29 -12.42 -4.65
CA CYS A 58 -5.37 -11.19 -5.44
C CYS A 58 -4.09 -10.34 -5.27
N PRO A 59 -3.04 -10.62 -6.06
CA PRO A 59 -1.74 -9.96 -5.90
C PRO A 59 -1.71 -8.52 -6.42
N ASN A 60 -2.77 -8.06 -7.09
CA ASN A 60 -2.84 -6.75 -7.75
C ASN A 60 -3.48 -5.65 -6.88
N ASN A 61 -3.88 -5.95 -5.64
CA ASN A 61 -4.54 -4.97 -4.79
C ASN A 61 -3.56 -4.33 -3.79
N ALA A 62 -3.32 -3.02 -3.94
CA ALA A 62 -2.44 -2.24 -3.08
C ALA A 62 -2.83 -2.30 -1.59
N SER A 63 -4.13 -2.36 -1.27
CA SER A 63 -4.62 -2.34 0.11
C SER A 63 -4.09 -3.51 0.94
N TYR A 64 -3.99 -4.70 0.34
CA TYR A 64 -3.52 -5.89 1.07
C TYR A 64 -2.06 -5.75 1.50
N TYR A 65 -1.20 -5.26 0.60
CA TYR A 65 0.21 -5.00 0.93
C TYR A 65 0.35 -3.89 1.97
N GLY A 66 -0.45 -2.82 1.87
CA GLY A 66 -0.46 -1.75 2.88
C GLY A 66 -0.87 -2.23 4.28
N ASN A 67 -1.85 -3.13 4.37
CA ASN A 67 -2.29 -3.70 5.64
C ASN A 67 -1.29 -4.73 6.19
N ARG A 68 -0.68 -5.55 5.33
CA ARG A 68 0.40 -6.46 5.72
C ARG A 68 1.63 -5.69 6.21
N ALA A 69 2.00 -4.59 5.53
CA ALA A 69 3.05 -3.67 5.98
C ALA A 69 2.75 -3.11 7.37
N ALA A 70 1.51 -2.65 7.62
CA ALA A 70 1.12 -2.17 8.95
C ALA A 70 1.28 -3.24 10.03
N THR A 71 0.94 -4.48 9.71
CA THR A 71 1.08 -5.63 10.61
C THR A 71 2.55 -5.95 10.89
N LEU A 72 3.38 -5.96 9.86
CA LEU A 72 4.83 -6.16 9.97
C LEU A 72 5.51 -5.06 10.80
N MET A 73 5.05 -3.81 10.70
CA MET A 73 5.53 -2.72 11.56
C MET A 73 5.21 -3.01 13.04
N MET A 74 4.01 -3.52 13.34
CA MET A 74 3.65 -3.89 14.72
C MET A 74 4.45 -5.08 15.25
N LEU A 75 4.88 -5.98 14.37
CA LEU A 75 5.81 -7.07 14.68
C LEU A 75 7.28 -6.63 14.78
N GLY A 76 7.60 -5.35 14.52
CA GLY A 76 8.97 -4.82 14.51
C GLY A 76 9.79 -5.19 13.27
N ARG A 77 9.17 -5.80 12.25
CA ARG A 77 9.82 -6.24 10.99
C ARG A 77 9.81 -5.11 9.95
N PHE A 78 10.46 -3.99 10.27
CA PHE A 78 10.40 -2.76 9.47
C PHE A 78 10.99 -2.88 8.06
N ARG A 79 12.00 -3.74 7.87
CA ARG A 79 12.63 -3.95 6.55
C ARG A 79 11.68 -4.63 5.57
N GLU A 80 10.91 -5.59 6.05
CA GLU A 80 9.92 -6.31 5.25
C GLU A 80 8.67 -5.47 5.05
N ALA A 81 8.25 -4.74 6.10
CA ALA A 81 7.17 -3.77 6.00
C ALA A 81 7.45 -2.70 4.93
N LEU A 82 8.71 -2.24 4.80
CA LEU A 82 9.10 -1.30 3.75
C LEU A 82 8.90 -1.90 2.36
N GLY A 83 9.31 -3.16 2.14
CA GLY A 83 9.11 -3.84 0.86
C GLY A 83 7.64 -3.93 0.46
N ASP A 84 6.77 -4.27 1.42
CA ASP A 84 5.32 -4.32 1.21
C ASP A 84 4.71 -2.94 0.98
N ALA A 85 5.13 -1.93 1.74
CA ALA A 85 4.64 -0.56 1.56
C ALA A 85 5.02 0.00 0.17
N GLN A 86 6.24 -0.29 -0.28
CA GLN A 86 6.69 0.08 -1.63
C GLN A 86 5.94 -0.69 -2.71
N GLN A 87 5.61 -1.96 -2.49
CA GLN A 87 4.77 -2.73 -3.42
C GLN A 87 3.36 -2.14 -3.50
N SER A 88 2.79 -1.76 -2.36
CA SER A 88 1.49 -1.08 -2.31
C SER A 88 1.50 0.21 -3.15
N VAL A 89 2.53 1.04 -3.01
CA VAL A 89 2.67 2.30 -3.76
C VAL A 89 2.91 2.04 -5.26
N ARG A 90 3.66 0.98 -5.61
CA ARG A 90 3.86 0.59 -7.03
C ARG A 90 2.57 0.15 -7.70
N LEU A 91 1.69 -0.53 -6.97
CA LEU A 91 0.39 -0.99 -7.47
C LEU A 91 -0.60 0.18 -7.58
N ASP A 92 -0.63 1.05 -6.57
CA ASP A 92 -1.47 2.23 -6.56
C ASP A 92 -0.73 3.42 -5.95
N ASP A 93 -0.21 4.29 -6.83
CA ASP A 93 0.48 5.52 -6.40
C ASP A 93 -0.49 6.53 -5.77
N SER A 94 -1.79 6.42 -6.03
CA SER A 94 -2.80 7.29 -5.42
C SER A 94 -3.17 6.85 -3.99
N PHE A 95 -2.69 5.69 -3.55
CA PHE A 95 -2.97 5.16 -2.23
C PHE A 95 -2.16 5.88 -1.14
N VAL A 96 -2.74 6.94 -0.59
CA VAL A 96 -2.17 7.79 0.47
C VAL A 96 -1.65 6.98 1.66
N ARG A 97 -2.39 5.93 2.08
CA ARG A 97 -1.98 5.07 3.19
C ARG A 97 -0.69 4.29 2.89
N GLY A 98 -0.45 3.91 1.64
CA GLY A 98 0.78 3.24 1.21
C GLY A 98 2.00 4.14 1.44
N HIS A 99 1.95 5.38 0.94
CA HIS A 99 2.99 6.40 1.14
C HIS A 99 3.23 6.72 2.62
N LEU A 100 2.16 6.83 3.42
CA LEU A 100 2.27 7.01 4.86
C LEU A 100 2.99 5.84 5.55
N ARG A 101 2.71 4.60 5.15
CA ARG A 101 3.36 3.40 5.72
C ARG A 101 4.81 3.31 5.29
N GLU A 102 5.12 3.60 4.03
CA GLU A 102 6.49 3.66 3.51
C GLU A 102 7.32 4.67 4.31
N GLY A 103 6.80 5.89 4.50
CA GLY A 103 7.46 6.93 5.27
C GLY A 103 7.75 6.50 6.71
N LYS A 104 6.77 5.86 7.39
CA LYS A 104 6.97 5.34 8.75
C LYS A 104 7.99 4.21 8.83
N CYS A 105 8.04 3.33 7.82
CA CYS A 105 9.05 2.29 7.74
C CYS A 105 10.45 2.91 7.57
N HIS A 106 10.60 3.90 6.69
CA HIS A 106 11.84 4.64 6.54
C HIS A 106 12.30 5.32 7.83
N LEU A 107 11.39 5.94 8.58
CA LEU A 107 11.71 6.52 9.90
C LEU A 107 12.21 5.48 10.89
N SER A 108 11.53 4.33 10.95
CA SER A 108 11.89 3.24 11.85
C SER A 108 13.25 2.63 11.50
N LEU A 109 13.65 2.71 10.23
CA LEU A 109 14.96 2.29 9.73
C LEU A 109 16.03 3.40 9.81
N GLY A 110 15.70 4.60 10.29
CA GLY A 110 16.63 5.73 10.43
C GLY A 110 16.80 6.60 9.18
N ASN A 111 16.05 6.33 8.11
CA ASN A 111 16.13 7.04 6.83
C ASN A 111 15.16 8.25 6.79
N ALA A 112 15.44 9.28 7.59
CA ALA A 112 14.57 10.46 7.71
C ALA A 112 14.31 11.19 6.37
N MET A 113 15.34 11.35 5.54
CA MET A 113 15.21 12.01 4.23
C MET A 113 14.26 11.27 3.27
N ALA A 114 14.31 9.94 3.26
CA ALA A 114 13.41 9.13 2.43
C ALA A 114 11.98 9.21 2.97
N ALA A 115 11.81 9.18 4.29
CA ALA A 115 10.50 9.32 4.91
C ALA A 115 9.83 10.66 4.59
N CYS A 116 10.56 11.77 4.64
CA CYS A 116 10.04 13.08 4.29
C CYS A 116 9.49 13.12 2.85
N ARG A 117 10.17 12.47 1.90
CA ARG A 117 9.68 12.38 0.51
C ARG A 117 8.40 11.59 0.40
N SER A 118 8.31 10.41 1.04
CA SER A 118 7.08 9.61 1.02
C SER A 118 5.91 10.35 1.67
N PHE A 119 6.13 11.05 2.79
CA PHE A 119 5.07 11.85 3.39
C PHE A 119 4.70 13.09 2.57
N GLN A 120 5.66 13.71 1.89
CA GLN A 120 5.38 14.83 1.00
C GLN A 120 4.47 14.36 -0.15
N ARG A 121 4.76 13.19 -0.71
CA ARG A 121 3.91 12.57 -1.72
C ARG A 121 2.51 12.29 -1.18
N ALA A 122 2.40 11.78 0.05
CA ALA A 122 1.09 11.61 0.71
C ALA A 122 0.31 12.92 0.86
N LEU A 123 0.98 14.05 1.12
CA LEU A 123 0.37 15.38 1.20
C LEU A 123 -0.01 15.97 -0.17
N GLU A 124 0.75 15.65 -1.21
CA GLU A 124 0.38 16.04 -2.58
C GLU A 124 -0.93 15.36 -3.02
N LEU A 125 -1.13 14.11 -2.61
CA LEU A 125 -2.35 13.35 -2.89
C LEU A 125 -3.52 13.77 -1.99
N ASP A 126 -3.27 13.88 -0.69
CA ASP A 126 -4.26 14.33 0.30
C ASP A 126 -3.66 15.42 1.18
N HIS A 127 -3.86 16.65 0.74
CA HIS A 127 -3.35 17.84 1.39
C HIS A 127 -3.96 18.08 2.79
N LYS A 128 -5.08 17.42 3.13
CA LYS A 128 -5.75 17.52 4.44
C LYS A 128 -5.35 16.40 5.39
N ASN A 129 -4.46 15.50 4.98
CA ASN A 129 -4.06 14.38 5.83
C ASN A 129 -3.23 14.86 7.02
N ALA A 130 -3.90 15.06 8.16
CA ALA A 130 -3.28 15.53 9.39
C ALA A 130 -2.13 14.61 9.85
N GLN A 131 -2.22 13.31 9.57
CA GLN A 131 -1.18 12.36 9.93
C GLN A 131 0.11 12.62 9.14
N ALA A 132 0.03 12.83 7.82
CA ALA A 132 1.20 13.13 7.01
C ALA A 132 1.83 14.48 7.41
N GLN A 133 1.00 15.50 7.70
CA GLN A 133 1.48 16.81 8.15
C GLN A 133 2.19 16.74 9.50
N GLN A 134 1.64 15.99 10.45
CA GLN A 134 2.24 15.81 11.77
C GLN A 134 3.59 15.08 11.69
N GLU A 135 3.66 14.01 10.90
CA GLU A 135 4.88 13.22 10.74
C GLU A 135 5.98 14.04 10.05
N ILE A 136 5.65 14.79 8.99
CA ILE A 136 6.61 15.72 8.35
C ILE A 136 7.03 16.82 9.31
N GLY A 137 6.08 17.48 9.97
CA GLY A 137 6.36 18.58 10.89
C GLY A 137 7.30 18.14 12.01
N PHE A 138 7.09 16.94 12.57
CA PHE A 138 7.99 16.36 13.56
C PHE A 138 9.39 16.10 13.00
N GLN A 139 9.51 15.61 11.77
CA GLN A 139 10.82 15.36 11.15
C GLN A 139 11.56 16.64 10.77
N VAL A 140 10.86 17.62 10.18
CA VAL A 140 11.43 18.94 9.84
C VAL A 140 11.88 19.65 11.11
N TRP A 141 11.08 19.60 12.19
CA TRP A 141 11.47 20.14 13.49
C TRP A 141 12.69 19.41 14.07
N LYS A 142 12.74 18.09 13.96
CA LYS A 142 13.90 17.30 14.40
C LYS A 142 15.17 17.59 13.59
N CYS A 143 15.06 17.78 12.27
CA CYS A 143 16.20 18.14 11.43
C CYS A 143 16.67 19.57 11.71
N THR A 144 15.75 20.55 11.79
CA THR A 144 16.10 21.95 12.07
C THR A 144 16.65 22.18 13.49
N SER A 145 16.23 21.38 14.49
CA SER A 145 16.83 21.38 15.83
C SER A 145 18.20 20.68 15.89
N LEU A 146 18.50 19.77 14.95
CA LEU A 146 19.85 19.25 14.75
C LEU A 146 20.73 20.24 13.98
N ASP A 147 20.15 21.04 13.07
CA ASP A 147 20.87 22.10 12.35
C ASP A 147 21.34 23.22 13.30
N SER A 148 20.56 23.57 14.32
CA SER A 148 21.00 24.49 15.39
C SER A 148 22.11 23.91 16.29
N ALA A 149 22.33 22.58 16.23
CA ALA A 149 23.47 21.88 16.82
C ALA A 149 24.66 21.71 15.86
N GLY A 150 24.60 22.26 14.63
CA GLY A 150 25.81 22.58 13.84
C GLY A 150 26.16 21.71 12.63
N LEU A 151 25.22 21.04 11.94
CA LEU A 151 25.49 20.44 10.63
C LEU A 151 24.47 20.87 9.58
N ALA A 152 24.88 21.77 8.68
CA ALA A 152 24.13 22.19 7.51
C ALA A 152 23.83 21.02 6.57
N CYS A 153 22.57 20.85 6.12
CA CYS A 153 22.28 20.30 4.80
C CYS A 153 20.92 20.71 4.21
N VAL A 154 21.03 21.45 3.09
CA VAL A 154 20.12 21.52 1.92
C VAL A 154 18.77 22.23 2.11
N ARG A 155 18.80 23.53 1.80
CA ARG A 155 17.66 24.35 1.40
C ARG A 155 17.09 23.82 0.07
N PRO A 156 15.76 23.63 -0.09
CA PRO A 156 15.20 23.31 -1.40
C PRO A 156 15.39 24.50 -2.33
N SER A 157 16.12 24.30 -3.41
CA SER A 157 16.22 25.24 -4.52
C SER A 157 14.93 25.17 -5.34
N SER A 158 13.99 26.07 -5.09
CA SER A 158 12.93 26.40 -6.04
C SER A 158 13.43 27.52 -6.96
N GLN A 159 13.75 27.17 -8.22
CA GLN A 159 13.68 28.14 -9.31
C GLN A 159 12.21 28.35 -9.68
#